data_AF-A0AA47N8B0-F1
#
_entry.id   AF-A0AA47N8B0-F1
#
_cell.length_a   1.000
_cell.length_b   1.000
_cell.length_c   1.000
_cell.angle_alpha   90.00
_cell.angle_beta   90.00
_cell.angle_gamma   90.00
#
_symmetry.space_group_name_H-M   'P 1'
#
loop_
_entity.id
_entity.type
_entity.pdbx_description
1 polymer ?
#
loop_
_entity_poly.entity_id
_entity_poly.type
_entity_poly.pdbx_seq_one_letter_code
_entity_poly.pdbx_strand_id
1 'polypeptide(L)'
;MSVRAGQGSDEVLVSQAVWDYLAAAGRPWLVDFQDKQGMSAGIIRRGERGGCCAVRLQPVDGSRRAASGGPTDGPISNETRKAFIDLCRCARKEMSKLDGGPKRKRNLLPCVGVLEPNGEGSLLAPPPPQPRRSQRQQQQRFRRPTDEEACVMLHELSDRKDLEPGMAARGDADDNTVCSICMGDVVEKTTLERCGHSFCRSCLDQAFKVKKACPVCRLVYGQLIGNQPANGSMVVERDPDLELPGHEGYGCICIIYSFPPGLQAPEHPNPGVRYPGTDRVAYLPDSPDGNRVLGLLRRAFEQRLIFTIGTSMTTGMHNVITWNDIHHKTSIWGGPRCFGYPDPTYTVRVTEELREKGITAD
;
A
#
# COMPACT_ATOMS: atom_id res chain seq x y z
N MET A 1 8.80 11.19 2.12
CA MET A 1 9.69 10.01 1.94
C MET A 1 10.74 10.36 0.89
N SER A 2 12.03 10.05 1.00
CA SER A 2 12.66 8.77 0.62
C SER A 2 14.02 8.64 1.33
N VAL A 3 14.53 7.41 1.47
CA VAL A 3 15.92 7.11 1.82
C VAL A 3 16.37 6.11 0.74
N ARG A 4 16.98 6.59 -0.35
CA ARG A 4 17.43 5.76 -1.50
C ARG A 4 18.92 5.43 -1.36
N ALA A 5 19.48 4.54 -2.17
CA ALA A 5 20.92 4.51 -2.42
C ALA A 5 21.28 5.61 -3.46
N GLY A 6 22.47 6.21 -3.40
CA GLY A 6 23.02 7.05 -4.48
C GLY A 6 24.01 6.28 -5.35
N GLN A 7 24.75 6.97 -6.23
CA GLN A 7 25.56 6.41 -7.33
C GLN A 7 26.85 5.68 -6.87
N GLY A 8 26.86 5.22 -5.61
CA GLY A 8 27.89 4.42 -4.99
C GLY A 8 27.31 3.63 -3.82
N SER A 9 27.97 2.52 -3.44
CA SER A 9 27.60 1.69 -2.26
C SER A 9 27.50 2.49 -0.94
N ASP A 10 27.99 3.72 -0.94
CA ASP A 10 28.13 4.62 0.19
C ASP A 10 27.15 5.81 0.20
N GLU A 11 26.39 6.02 -0.86
CA GLU A 11 25.46 7.15 -0.95
C GLU A 11 24.03 6.77 -0.60
N VAL A 12 23.29 7.71 0.00
CA VAL A 12 21.91 7.56 0.44
C VAL A 12 21.09 8.83 0.23
N LEU A 13 19.99 8.81 -0.54
CA LEU A 13 19.13 9.99 -0.76
C LEU A 13 18.06 10.13 0.31
N VAL A 14 18.20 11.09 1.22
CA VAL A 14 17.32 11.37 2.36
C VAL A 14 16.44 12.60 2.08
N SER A 15 15.21 12.67 2.60
CA SER A 15 14.43 13.92 2.55
C SER A 15 15.04 15.01 3.43
N GLN A 16 15.05 16.26 2.96
CA GLN A 16 15.72 17.39 3.63
C GLN A 16 15.27 17.55 5.10
N ALA A 17 13.96 17.52 5.36
CA ALA A 17 13.41 17.63 6.72
C ALA A 17 13.88 16.52 7.68
N VAL A 18 14.12 15.31 7.16
CA VAL A 18 14.61 14.18 7.98
C VAL A 18 16.07 14.35 8.32
N TRP A 19 16.86 14.83 7.34
CA TRP A 19 18.24 15.18 7.60
C TRP A 19 18.35 16.28 8.64
N ASP A 20 17.60 17.36 8.49
CA ASP A 20 17.63 18.50 9.42
C ASP A 20 17.19 18.07 10.82
N TYR A 21 16.23 17.14 10.92
CA TYR A 21 15.85 16.53 12.19
C TYR A 21 16.97 15.70 12.82
N LEU A 22 17.67 14.87 12.03
CA LEU A 22 18.77 14.04 12.52
C LEU A 22 20.01 14.88 12.89
N ALA A 23 20.26 15.95 12.16
CA ALA A 23 21.40 16.85 12.34
C ALA A 23 21.13 18.00 13.33
N ALA A 24 19.91 18.13 13.86
CA ALA A 24 19.58 19.16 14.82
C ALA A 24 20.43 19.05 16.10
N ALA A 25 20.98 20.18 16.54
CA ALA A 25 21.82 20.26 17.74
C ALA A 25 21.09 19.69 18.97
N GLY A 26 21.80 18.87 19.76
CA GLY A 26 21.28 18.26 20.99
C GLY A 26 20.54 16.93 20.80
N ARG A 27 20.56 16.31 19.61
CA ARG A 27 20.03 14.95 19.40
C ARG A 27 21.17 13.93 19.27
N PRO A 28 21.15 12.84 20.05
CA PRO A 28 22.23 11.86 20.02
C PRO A 28 22.13 10.90 18.83
N TRP A 29 21.07 10.94 18.02
CA TRP A 29 20.74 9.87 17.07
C TRP A 29 21.79 9.65 15.98
N LEU A 30 22.35 10.73 15.42
CA LEU A 30 23.39 10.64 14.40
C LEU A 30 24.74 10.25 15.02
N VAL A 31 25.00 10.71 16.25
CA VAL A 31 26.21 10.39 17.03
C VAL A 31 26.18 8.92 17.48
N ASP A 32 25.07 8.44 18.00
CA ASP A 32 24.84 7.04 18.37
C ASP A 32 25.01 6.11 17.17
N PHE A 33 24.58 6.55 15.99
CA PHE A 33 24.81 5.82 14.74
C PHE A 33 26.30 5.77 14.40
N GLN A 34 26.99 6.91 14.48
CA GLN A 34 28.44 7.00 14.27
C GLN A 34 29.23 6.09 15.20
N ASP A 35 28.91 6.10 16.49
CA ASP A 35 29.58 5.27 17.50
C ASP A 35 29.32 3.77 17.30
N LYS A 36 28.08 3.40 16.95
CA LYS A 36 27.69 1.99 16.77
C LYS A 36 28.18 1.39 15.46
N GLN A 37 28.23 2.19 14.40
CA GLN A 37 28.56 1.71 13.06
C GLN A 37 29.99 2.06 12.64
N GLY A 38 30.67 2.95 13.35
CA GLY A 38 31.98 3.47 12.94
C GLY A 38 31.93 4.31 11.67
N MET A 39 30.75 4.81 11.29
CA MET A 39 30.53 5.55 10.05
C MET A 39 29.93 6.93 10.31
N SER A 40 30.56 7.96 9.75
CA SER A 40 29.97 9.28 9.58
C SER A 40 28.94 9.28 8.46
N ALA A 41 28.00 10.22 8.53
CA ALA A 41 27.04 10.50 7.49
C ALA A 41 27.11 12.01 7.22
N GLY A 42 27.22 12.42 5.96
CA GLY A 42 27.33 13.83 5.57
C GLY A 42 26.63 14.13 4.26
N ILE A 43 26.02 15.32 4.14
CA ILE A 43 25.44 15.77 2.87
C ILE A 43 26.57 16.01 1.87
N ILE A 44 26.46 15.37 0.70
CA ILE A 44 27.34 15.61 -0.45
C ILE A 44 26.63 16.43 -1.55
N ARG A 45 25.29 16.37 -1.61
CA ARG A 45 24.51 17.13 -2.59
C ARG A 45 23.13 17.46 -2.02
N ARG A 46 22.69 18.69 -2.20
CA ARG A 46 21.30 19.08 -1.93
C ARG A 46 20.52 19.08 -3.25
N GLY A 47 19.32 18.52 -3.25
CA GLY A 47 18.47 18.50 -4.44
C GLY A 47 18.00 19.91 -4.79
N GLU A 48 18.04 20.25 -6.08
CA GLU A 48 17.74 21.58 -6.62
C GLU A 48 16.34 22.10 -6.24
N ARG A 49 15.39 21.19 -5.99
CA ARG A 49 14.01 21.51 -5.59
C ARG A 49 13.75 21.42 -4.07
N GLY A 50 14.80 21.36 -3.24
CA GLY A 50 14.69 21.50 -1.77
C GLY A 50 14.05 20.34 -1.00
N GLY A 51 13.61 19.26 -1.68
CA GLY A 51 12.89 18.14 -1.05
C GLY A 51 13.78 17.00 -0.53
N CYS A 52 15.01 16.87 -1.01
CA CYS A 52 15.92 15.78 -0.65
C CYS A 52 17.39 16.19 -0.71
N CYS A 53 18.24 15.45 -0.01
CA CYS A 53 19.70 15.56 -0.02
C CYS A 53 20.32 14.16 -0.22
N ALA A 54 21.42 14.09 -0.95
CA ALA A 54 22.29 12.92 -1.01
C ALA A 54 23.25 12.98 0.18
N VAL A 55 23.24 11.92 0.96
CA VAL A 55 24.07 11.71 2.15
C VAL A 55 25.07 10.61 1.84
N ARG A 56 26.36 10.87 1.98
CA ARG A 56 27.39 9.84 1.90
C ARG A 56 27.70 9.32 3.30
N LEU A 57 27.81 8.01 3.43
CA LEU A 57 28.34 7.34 4.61
C LEU A 57 29.84 7.18 4.41
N GLN A 58 30.65 7.46 5.43
CA GLN A 58 32.11 7.35 5.34
C GLN A 58 32.67 6.79 6.65
N PRO A 59 33.69 5.91 6.63
CA PRO A 59 34.38 5.48 7.84
C PRO A 59 34.87 6.67 8.67
N VAL A 60 34.75 6.59 10.00
CA VAL A 60 35.35 7.57 10.90
C VAL A 60 36.78 7.16 11.19
N ASP A 61 37.75 7.98 10.78
CA ASP A 61 39.16 7.77 11.10
C ASP A 61 39.35 7.67 12.63
N GLY A 62 39.86 6.53 13.10
CA GLY A 62 40.15 6.27 14.51
C GLY A 62 39.16 5.36 15.24
N SER A 63 38.12 4.83 14.59
CA SER A 63 37.25 3.81 15.22
C SER A 63 38.01 2.50 15.39
N ARG A 64 38.35 2.15 16.64
CA ARG A 64 39.07 0.93 17.01
C ARG A 64 38.21 -0.32 16.80
N ARG A 65 38.13 -0.79 15.56
CA ARG A 65 37.97 -2.21 15.23
C ARG A 65 38.92 -2.58 14.10
N ALA A 66 40.21 -2.55 14.41
CA ALA A 66 41.20 -3.27 13.64
C ALA A 66 41.08 -4.77 13.97
N ALA A 67 40.56 -5.55 13.03
CA ALA A 67 40.97 -6.93 12.85
C ALA A 67 40.94 -7.24 11.34
N SER A 68 42.09 -7.71 10.85
CA SER A 68 42.49 -8.01 9.47
C SER A 68 42.60 -6.82 8.49
N GLY A 69 43.85 -6.49 8.17
CA GLY A 69 44.24 -5.40 7.29
C GLY A 69 44.04 -5.68 5.80
N GLY A 70 43.79 -4.59 5.09
CA GLY A 70 43.70 -4.42 3.65
C GLY A 70 43.36 -2.95 3.38
N PRO A 71 43.70 -2.38 2.20
CA PRO A 71 43.40 -0.98 1.91
C PRO A 71 41.89 -0.75 2.04
N THR A 72 41.49 0.17 2.92
CA THR A 72 40.09 0.47 3.23
C THR A 72 39.51 1.37 2.16
N ASP A 73 39.29 0.81 0.97
CA ASP A 73 38.53 1.44 -0.12
C ASP A 73 37.47 0.46 -0.63
N GLY A 74 36.80 -0.19 0.33
CA GLY A 74 35.77 -1.19 0.08
C GLY A 74 34.36 -0.60 0.18
N PRO A 75 33.39 -1.14 -0.57
CA PRO A 75 32.00 -0.70 -0.52
C PRO A 75 31.41 -0.87 0.90
N ILE A 76 30.53 0.05 1.29
CA ILE A 76 29.91 0.03 2.64
C ILE A 76 29.05 -1.21 2.81
N SER A 77 29.11 -1.82 4.00
CA SER A 77 28.31 -3.01 4.29
C SER A 77 26.81 -2.73 4.15
N ASN A 78 26.09 -3.72 3.61
CA ASN A 78 24.64 -3.66 3.47
C ASN A 78 23.94 -3.48 4.83
N GLU A 79 24.53 -4.02 5.90
CA GLU A 79 24.08 -3.91 7.28
C GLU A 79 24.16 -2.47 7.79
N THR A 80 25.28 -1.78 7.53
CA THR A 80 25.47 -0.39 7.95
C THR A 80 24.56 0.57 7.17
N ARG A 81 24.42 0.33 5.86
CA ARG A 81 23.45 1.03 5.03
C ARG A 81 22.02 0.83 5.56
N LYS A 82 21.64 -0.40 5.87
CA LYS A 82 20.33 -0.71 6.47
C LYS A 82 20.13 0.01 7.80
N ALA A 83 21.13 0.03 8.67
CA ALA A 83 21.06 0.73 9.95
C ALA A 83 20.82 2.24 9.77
N PHE A 84 21.45 2.87 8.79
CA PHE A 84 21.23 4.28 8.48
C PHE A 84 19.83 4.54 7.92
N ILE A 85 19.33 3.65 7.05
CA ILE A 85 17.97 3.76 6.52
C ILE A 85 16.92 3.59 7.63
N ASP A 86 17.14 2.63 8.53
CA ASP A 86 16.28 2.40 9.69
C ASP A 86 16.27 3.62 10.61
N LEU A 87 17.43 4.25 10.86
CA LEU A 87 17.56 5.50 11.61
C LEU A 87 16.69 6.61 10.99
N CYS A 88 16.81 6.82 9.68
CA CYS A 88 16.00 7.80 8.95
C CYS A 88 14.49 7.50 9.01
N ARG A 89 14.08 6.22 9.06
CA ARG A 89 12.67 5.84 9.28
C ARG A 89 12.22 6.14 10.70
N CYS A 90 13.03 5.84 11.71
CA CYS A 90 12.73 6.15 13.11
C CYS A 90 12.57 7.66 13.31
N ALA A 91 13.43 8.48 12.69
CA ALA A 91 13.39 9.94 12.80
C ALA A 91 12.06 10.49 12.28
N ARG A 92 11.62 10.02 11.10
CA ARG A 92 10.29 10.37 10.56
C ARG A 92 9.15 10.01 11.50
N LYS A 93 9.20 8.81 12.08
CA LYS A 93 8.14 8.35 12.99
C LYS A 93 8.04 9.25 14.22
N GLU A 94 9.16 9.74 14.74
CA GLU A 94 9.18 10.72 15.83
C GLU A 94 8.73 12.11 15.40
N MET A 95 9.17 12.61 14.24
CA MET A 95 8.70 13.88 13.67
C MET A 95 7.17 13.91 13.56
N SER A 96 6.56 12.84 13.06
CA SER A 96 5.09 12.73 12.96
C SER A 96 4.38 12.66 14.33
N LYS A 97 5.06 12.26 15.41
CA LYS A 97 4.51 12.33 16.77
C LYS A 97 4.58 13.74 17.35
N LEU A 98 5.60 14.51 16.99
CA LEU A 98 5.83 15.88 17.48
C LEU A 98 4.92 16.90 16.77
N ASP A 99 4.66 16.70 15.48
CA ASP A 99 3.67 17.51 14.71
C ASP A 99 2.22 17.22 15.13
N GLY A 100 1.98 16.09 15.82
CA GLY A 100 0.76 15.83 16.56
C GLY A 100 0.78 16.56 17.90
N GLY A 101 0.37 17.83 17.92
CA GLY A 101 0.30 18.66 19.14
C GLY A 101 -0.40 18.00 20.34
N PRO A 102 -0.17 18.52 21.57
CA PRO A 102 -0.40 17.82 22.82
C PRO A 102 -1.88 17.46 23.03
N LYS A 103 -2.12 16.23 23.51
CA LYS A 103 -3.41 15.84 24.10
C LYS A 103 -3.75 16.83 25.22
N ARG A 104 -4.62 17.81 24.95
CA ARG A 104 -5.29 18.58 25.99
C ARG A 104 -5.99 17.55 26.89
N LYS A 105 -5.45 17.34 28.09
CA LYS A 105 -6.24 16.84 29.21
C LYS A 105 -7.44 17.78 29.28
N ARG A 106 -8.62 17.23 29.01
CA ARG A 106 -9.90 17.93 29.09
C ARG A 106 -10.17 18.17 30.57
N ASN A 107 -9.52 19.18 31.14
CA ASN A 107 -9.98 19.77 32.40
C ASN A 107 -11.26 20.52 32.06
N LEU A 108 -12.39 19.88 32.33
CA LEU A 108 -13.68 20.55 32.42
C LEU A 108 -13.56 21.56 33.57
N LEU A 109 -13.65 22.84 33.26
CA LEU A 109 -14.01 23.85 34.25
C LEU A 109 -15.54 23.76 34.48
N PRO A 110 -16.02 23.77 35.73
CA PRO A 110 -17.39 23.42 36.05
C PRO A 110 -18.33 24.63 35.91
N CYS A 111 -19.48 24.38 35.31
CA CYS A 111 -20.65 25.25 35.46
C CYS A 111 -21.19 25.09 36.89
N VAL A 112 -21.44 26.22 37.54
CA VAL A 112 -22.06 26.34 38.85
C VAL A 112 -23.52 25.88 38.78
N GLY A 113 -23.97 25.04 39.72
CA GLY A 113 -25.38 24.65 39.81
C GLY A 113 -25.73 23.48 40.73
N VAL A 114 -25.62 23.68 42.05
CA VAL A 114 -26.65 23.31 43.06
C VAL A 114 -27.00 21.82 43.34
N LEU A 115 -26.69 21.42 44.59
CA LEU A 115 -27.30 20.41 45.51
C LEU A 115 -26.97 18.89 45.42
N GLU A 116 -26.40 18.41 46.53
CA GLU A 116 -26.17 17.06 47.08
C GLU A 116 -27.47 16.23 47.31
N PRO A 117 -27.49 14.97 47.85
CA PRO A 117 -26.40 14.03 48.23
C PRO A 117 -26.62 12.53 47.84
N ASN A 118 -25.63 11.70 48.19
CA ASN A 118 -25.68 10.25 48.51
C ASN A 118 -25.66 9.20 47.38
N GLY A 119 -24.62 8.35 47.44
CA GLY A 119 -24.53 7.07 46.73
C GLY A 119 -23.12 6.46 46.81
N GLU A 120 -22.86 5.69 47.87
CA GLU A 120 -21.66 4.87 48.03
C GLU A 120 -21.51 3.84 46.89
N GLY A 121 -20.29 3.60 46.41
CA GLY A 121 -20.06 2.63 45.34
C GLY A 121 -18.60 2.34 44.99
N SER A 122 -17.98 1.48 45.80
CA SER A 122 -16.92 0.51 45.47
C SER A 122 -15.76 0.90 44.51
N LEU A 123 -14.55 1.02 45.08
CA LEU A 123 -13.28 1.06 44.35
C LEU A 123 -12.91 -0.33 43.82
N LEU A 124 -13.02 -0.54 42.50
CA LEU A 124 -12.36 -1.66 41.82
C LEU A 124 -11.20 -1.13 40.97
N ALA A 125 -10.00 -1.63 41.27
CA ALA A 125 -8.78 -1.37 40.52
C ALA A 125 -8.86 -1.96 39.09
N PRO A 126 -8.26 -1.32 38.08
CA PRO A 126 -8.18 -1.89 36.73
C PRO A 126 -7.30 -3.16 36.74
N PRO A 127 -7.68 -4.22 36.01
CA PRO A 127 -6.88 -5.44 35.98
C PRO A 127 -5.57 -5.20 35.23
N PRO A 128 -4.49 -5.94 35.58
CA PRO A 128 -3.18 -5.78 34.95
C PRO A 128 -3.23 -6.20 33.47
N PRO A 129 -2.37 -5.61 32.61
CA PRO A 129 -2.34 -5.92 31.19
C PRO A 129 -1.90 -7.37 30.97
N GLN A 130 -2.78 -8.17 30.34
CA GLN A 130 -2.47 -9.56 30.00
C GLN A 130 -1.66 -9.66 28.69
N PRO A 131 -0.79 -10.70 28.58
CA PRO A 131 0.14 -10.83 27.46
C PRO A 131 -0.58 -11.15 26.14
N ARG A 132 -0.11 -10.53 25.05
CA ARG A 132 -0.63 -10.72 23.68
C ARG A 132 -0.45 -12.18 23.22
N ARG A 133 -1.56 -12.90 23.07
CA ARG A 133 -1.62 -14.18 22.35
C ARG A 133 -1.77 -13.95 20.83
N SER A 134 -1.28 -14.91 20.06
CA SER A 134 -1.14 -14.87 18.60
C SER A 134 -2.48 -14.79 17.85
N GLN A 135 -2.44 -14.03 16.75
CA GLN A 135 -3.53 -13.63 15.85
C GLN A 135 -4.39 -14.76 15.25
N ARG A 136 -4.08 -16.04 15.50
CA ARG A 136 -4.79 -17.19 14.91
C ARG A 136 -6.02 -17.64 15.71
N GLN A 137 -6.10 -17.36 17.02
CA GLN A 137 -7.27 -17.76 17.83
C GLN A 137 -8.47 -16.81 17.73
N GLN A 138 -8.26 -15.56 17.29
CA GLN A 138 -9.34 -14.57 17.20
C GLN A 138 -10.24 -14.78 15.97
N GLN A 139 -9.78 -15.54 14.97
CA GLN A 139 -10.55 -15.87 13.77
C GLN A 139 -11.56 -17.01 13.99
N GLN A 140 -11.51 -17.75 15.10
CA GLN A 140 -12.42 -18.89 15.33
C GLN A 140 -13.63 -18.57 16.22
N ARG A 141 -13.72 -17.38 16.83
CA ARG A 141 -14.79 -17.05 17.80
C ARG A 141 -16.00 -16.29 17.22
N PHE A 142 -16.03 -16.09 15.90
CA PHE A 142 -17.17 -15.45 15.19
C PHE A 142 -17.83 -16.36 14.15
N ARG A 143 -17.72 -17.69 14.28
CA ARG A 143 -18.63 -18.62 13.62
C ARG A 143 -19.70 -19.06 14.61
N ARG A 144 -20.96 -18.72 14.34
CA ARG A 144 -22.11 -19.39 14.96
C ARG A 144 -22.36 -20.72 14.21
N PRO A 145 -22.87 -21.76 14.88
CA PRO A 145 -22.89 -23.12 14.37
C PRO A 145 -24.23 -23.46 13.73
N THR A 146 -24.29 -23.42 12.40
CA THR A 146 -25.15 -24.27 11.56
C THR A 146 -24.49 -24.30 10.19
N ASP A 147 -24.50 -25.46 9.55
CA ASP A 147 -23.87 -25.78 8.25
C ASP A 147 -22.45 -26.36 8.35
N GLU A 148 -22.36 -27.50 9.06
CA GLU A 148 -21.21 -28.42 8.96
C GLU A 148 -21.64 -29.81 8.44
N GLU A 149 -22.55 -29.85 7.46
CA GLU A 149 -22.88 -31.09 6.73
C GLU A 149 -23.22 -30.79 5.25
N ALA A 150 -22.24 -30.41 4.42
CA ALA A 150 -22.36 -30.46 2.95
C ALA A 150 -21.02 -30.30 2.20
N CYS A 151 -19.90 -30.78 2.73
CA CYS A 151 -18.61 -30.75 2.03
C CYS A 151 -18.03 -32.17 1.91
N VAL A 152 -18.75 -33.02 1.18
CA VAL A 152 -18.18 -34.21 0.53
C VAL A 152 -18.96 -34.37 -0.78
N MET A 153 -18.25 -34.64 -1.86
CA MET A 153 -18.70 -34.64 -3.27
C MET A 153 -18.53 -33.29 -3.96
N LEU A 154 -17.38 -33.12 -4.61
CA LEU A 154 -17.24 -32.70 -6.02
C LEU A 154 -15.73 -32.59 -6.33
N HIS A 155 -15.08 -33.75 -6.41
CA HIS A 155 -13.93 -33.97 -7.29
C HIS A 155 -14.28 -35.21 -8.11
N GLU A 156 -13.74 -35.28 -9.32
CA GLU A 156 -14.02 -36.26 -10.37
C GLU A 156 -15.24 -35.88 -11.22
N LEU A 157 -14.99 -35.33 -12.41
CA LEU A 157 -15.55 -35.78 -13.70
C LEU A 157 -15.05 -34.83 -14.80
N SER A 158 -13.90 -35.18 -15.37
CA SER A 158 -13.38 -34.62 -16.62
C SER A 158 -12.65 -35.73 -17.36
N ASP A 159 -13.38 -36.55 -18.13
CA ASP A 159 -12.87 -37.08 -19.39
C ASP A 159 -13.97 -37.75 -20.26
N ARG A 160 -14.07 -37.22 -21.49
CA ARG A 160 -14.26 -37.90 -22.79
C ARG A 160 -15.63 -38.44 -23.28
N LYS A 161 -16.20 -37.62 -24.18
CA LYS A 161 -16.79 -37.86 -25.52
C LYS A 161 -16.85 -39.30 -26.10
N ASP A 162 -18.00 -39.69 -26.68
CA ASP A 162 -18.27 -39.80 -28.15
C ASP A 162 -19.60 -40.55 -28.51
N LEU A 163 -20.26 -40.13 -29.64
CA LEU A 163 -21.29 -40.79 -30.51
C LEU A 163 -22.77 -40.86 -29.98
N GLU A 164 -23.90 -40.59 -30.68
CA GLU A 164 -24.35 -40.28 -32.07
C GLU A 164 -25.79 -39.64 -31.99
N PRO A 165 -26.41 -39.13 -33.09
CA PRO A 165 -27.54 -38.18 -33.05
C PRO A 165 -28.94 -38.78 -33.23
N GLY A 166 -29.95 -38.20 -32.57
CA GLY A 166 -31.36 -38.58 -32.76
C GLY A 166 -32.38 -37.60 -32.16
N MET A 167 -33.01 -36.82 -33.04
CA MET A 167 -34.39 -36.26 -32.99
C MET A 167 -34.95 -35.66 -31.67
N ALA A 168 -35.05 -34.33 -31.71
CA ALA A 168 -36.20 -33.50 -31.33
C ALA A 168 -36.93 -33.81 -30.01
N ALA A 169 -36.59 -33.03 -28.97
CA ALA A 169 -37.55 -32.53 -28.00
C ALA A 169 -37.15 -31.09 -27.60
N ARG A 170 -38.14 -30.21 -27.64
CA ARG A 170 -38.04 -28.80 -27.23
C ARG A 170 -37.94 -28.73 -25.71
N GLY A 171 -37.13 -27.81 -25.22
CA GLY A 171 -37.20 -27.28 -23.84
C GLY A 171 -36.15 -27.87 -22.90
N ASP A 172 -35.05 -27.14 -22.71
CA ASP A 172 -34.91 -26.45 -21.43
C ASP A 172 -34.06 -25.18 -21.64
N ALA A 173 -34.73 -24.05 -21.60
CA ALA A 173 -34.16 -22.72 -21.75
C ALA A 173 -34.57 -21.92 -20.51
N ASP A 174 -34.17 -22.38 -19.33
CA ASP A 174 -34.54 -21.74 -18.08
C ASP A 174 -33.44 -21.90 -17.03
N ASP A 175 -32.35 -21.15 -17.19
CA ASP A 175 -31.43 -20.88 -16.08
C ASP A 175 -30.80 -19.48 -16.19
N ASN A 176 -31.63 -18.47 -16.46
CA ASN A 176 -31.21 -17.07 -16.30
C ASN A 176 -32.39 -16.09 -16.15
N THR A 177 -33.47 -16.55 -15.51
CA THR A 177 -34.70 -15.78 -15.27
C THR A 177 -34.65 -14.97 -13.99
N VAL A 178 -33.69 -15.20 -13.08
CA VAL A 178 -33.55 -14.44 -11.82
C VAL A 178 -32.42 -13.42 -11.91
N CYS A 179 -32.72 -12.16 -11.60
CA CYS A 179 -31.77 -11.07 -11.56
C CYS A 179 -30.99 -11.07 -10.24
N SER A 180 -29.66 -11.19 -10.29
CA SER A 180 -28.83 -11.24 -9.07
C SER A 180 -28.73 -9.91 -8.30
N ILE A 181 -29.32 -8.82 -8.81
CA ILE A 181 -29.31 -7.50 -8.16
C ILE A 181 -30.58 -7.32 -7.31
N CYS A 182 -31.76 -7.58 -7.88
CA CYS A 182 -33.04 -7.46 -7.16
C CYS A 182 -33.54 -8.80 -6.57
N MET A 183 -32.88 -9.91 -6.90
CA MET A 183 -33.24 -11.28 -6.49
C MET A 183 -34.64 -11.72 -6.93
N GLY A 184 -35.22 -11.07 -7.95
CA GLY A 184 -36.51 -11.44 -8.56
C GLY A 184 -36.36 -11.68 -10.06
N ASP A 185 -37.48 -11.88 -10.75
CA ASP A 185 -37.49 -12.17 -12.18
C ASP A 185 -36.85 -11.04 -13.01
N VAL A 186 -36.14 -11.41 -14.07
CA VAL A 186 -35.49 -10.48 -14.99
C VAL A 186 -36.54 -9.77 -15.82
N VAL A 187 -36.75 -8.49 -15.52
CA VAL A 187 -37.61 -7.58 -16.29
C VAL A 187 -36.76 -6.77 -17.26
N GLU A 188 -37.13 -6.76 -18.55
CA GLU A 188 -36.36 -6.11 -19.63
C GLU A 188 -34.89 -6.57 -19.65
N LYS A 189 -34.69 -7.86 -19.92
CA LYS A 189 -33.37 -8.52 -19.89
C LYS A 189 -32.32 -7.72 -20.66
N THR A 190 -31.28 -7.30 -19.95
CA THR A 190 -30.08 -6.72 -20.54
C THR A 190 -28.89 -7.65 -20.27
N THR A 191 -28.21 -8.10 -21.33
CA THR A 191 -27.08 -9.02 -21.26
C THR A 191 -25.79 -8.27 -21.54
N LEU A 192 -24.81 -8.40 -20.65
CA LEU A 192 -23.51 -7.76 -20.81
C LEU A 192 -22.63 -8.53 -21.81
N GLU A 193 -22.43 -8.00 -23.00
CA GLU A 193 -21.82 -8.69 -24.17
C GLU A 193 -20.50 -9.41 -23.87
N ARG A 194 -19.57 -8.76 -23.16
CA ARG A 194 -18.24 -9.34 -22.88
C ARG A 194 -18.23 -10.49 -21.85
N CYS A 195 -19.24 -10.60 -20.98
CA CYS A 195 -19.25 -11.58 -19.89
C CYS A 195 -20.49 -12.47 -19.84
N GLY A 196 -21.52 -12.19 -20.64
CA GLY A 196 -22.73 -13.01 -20.74
C GLY A 196 -23.72 -12.88 -19.56
N HIS A 197 -23.37 -12.20 -18.47
CA HIS A 197 -24.27 -12.04 -17.32
C HIS A 197 -25.47 -11.15 -17.68
N SER A 198 -26.66 -11.54 -17.19
CA SER A 198 -27.94 -10.90 -17.50
C SER A 198 -28.58 -10.29 -16.26
N PHE A 199 -29.23 -9.15 -16.42
CA PHE A 199 -29.89 -8.41 -15.32
C PHE A 199 -31.15 -7.72 -15.84
N CYS A 200 -32.01 -7.24 -14.92
CA CYS A 200 -33.02 -6.26 -15.30
C CYS A 200 -32.34 -4.98 -15.82
N ARG A 201 -32.90 -4.36 -16.86
CA ARG A 201 -32.37 -3.10 -17.43
C ARG A 201 -32.16 -2.03 -16.36
N SER A 202 -33.20 -1.77 -15.55
CA SER A 202 -33.17 -0.77 -14.49
C SER A 202 -32.14 -1.08 -13.39
N CYS A 203 -32.00 -2.34 -13.02
CA CYS A 203 -31.01 -2.78 -12.02
C CYS A 203 -29.57 -2.58 -12.54
N LEU A 204 -29.32 -2.93 -13.79
CA LEU A 204 -28.01 -2.73 -14.42
C LEU A 204 -27.68 -1.23 -14.55
N ASP A 205 -28.63 -0.42 -14.99
CA ASP A 205 -28.46 1.03 -15.12
C ASP A 205 -28.12 1.68 -13.77
N GLN A 206 -28.80 1.27 -12.69
CA GLN A 206 -28.48 1.74 -11.33
C GLN A 206 -27.11 1.29 -10.87
N ALA A 207 -26.73 0.04 -11.11
CA ALA A 207 -25.40 -0.47 -10.78
C ALA A 207 -24.30 0.31 -11.53
N PHE A 208 -24.51 0.57 -12.83
CA PHE A 208 -23.55 1.29 -13.68
C PHE A 208 -23.41 2.77 -13.36
N LYS A 209 -24.42 3.39 -12.71
CA LYS A 209 -24.28 4.74 -12.13
C LYS A 209 -23.28 4.77 -10.98
N VAL A 210 -23.13 3.68 -10.23
CA VAL A 210 -22.16 3.58 -9.13
C VAL A 210 -20.80 3.14 -9.64
N LYS A 211 -20.76 2.02 -10.39
CA LYS A 211 -19.54 1.47 -10.98
C LYS A 211 -19.91 0.75 -12.26
N LYS A 212 -19.27 1.14 -13.37
CA LYS A 212 -19.43 0.45 -14.66
C LYS A 212 -18.65 -0.87 -14.68
N ALA A 213 -19.12 -1.83 -13.89
CA ALA A 213 -18.56 -3.16 -13.81
C ALA A 213 -19.69 -4.17 -13.60
N CYS A 214 -19.56 -5.37 -14.16
CA CYS A 214 -20.53 -6.44 -13.97
C CYS A 214 -20.72 -6.74 -12.47
N PRO A 215 -21.94 -6.71 -11.92
CA PRO A 215 -22.18 -7.02 -10.51
C PRO A 215 -21.82 -8.46 -10.08
N VAL A 216 -21.73 -9.38 -11.04
CA VAL A 216 -21.37 -10.80 -10.79
C VAL A 216 -19.86 -11.00 -10.89
N CYS A 217 -19.28 -10.77 -12.06
CA CYS A 217 -17.87 -11.09 -12.33
C CYS A 217 -16.90 -9.89 -12.21
N ARG A 218 -17.41 -8.69 -11.92
CA ARG A 218 -16.64 -7.44 -11.78
C ARG A 218 -15.89 -6.97 -13.03
N LEU A 219 -16.09 -7.61 -14.19
CA LEU A 219 -15.55 -7.15 -15.46
C LEU A 219 -15.97 -5.69 -15.71
N VAL A 220 -15.00 -4.81 -15.94
CA VAL A 220 -15.21 -3.38 -16.15
C VAL A 220 -15.73 -3.11 -17.57
N TYR A 221 -16.71 -2.21 -17.68
CA TYR A 221 -17.32 -1.73 -18.92
C TYR A 221 -17.02 -0.23 -19.08
N GLY A 222 -16.28 0.12 -20.13
CA GLY A 222 -15.78 1.49 -20.33
C GLY A 222 -14.57 1.81 -19.44
N GLN A 223 -14.28 3.10 -19.28
CA GLN A 223 -13.12 3.56 -18.51
C GLN A 223 -13.49 3.77 -17.05
N LEU A 224 -12.82 3.05 -16.15
CA LEU A 224 -12.96 3.24 -14.71
C LEU A 224 -12.10 4.43 -14.28
N ILE A 225 -12.70 5.42 -13.65
CA ILE A 225 -11.98 6.54 -13.04
C ILE A 225 -12.10 6.42 -11.53
N GLY A 226 -10.96 6.42 -10.83
CA GLY A 226 -10.92 6.35 -9.38
C GLY A 226 -11.03 7.73 -8.71
N ASN A 227 -10.85 7.75 -7.40
CA ASN A 227 -10.92 8.95 -6.57
C ASN A 227 -9.56 9.29 -5.92
N GLN A 228 -8.44 8.92 -6.54
CA GLN A 228 -7.13 9.49 -6.18
C GLN A 228 -7.19 11.03 -6.22
N PRO A 229 -6.62 11.78 -5.27
CA PRO A 229 -6.59 13.24 -5.36
C PRO A 229 -5.93 13.76 -6.63
N ALA A 230 -6.54 14.73 -7.30
CA ALA A 230 -6.09 15.23 -8.61
C ALA A 230 -4.79 16.07 -8.55
N ASN A 231 -4.42 16.54 -7.36
CA ASN A 231 -3.21 17.33 -7.10
C ASN A 231 -1.95 16.47 -6.85
N GLY A 232 -2.02 15.16 -7.10
CA GLY A 232 -0.88 14.27 -7.03
C GLY A 232 0.02 14.33 -8.26
N SER A 233 1.27 13.95 -8.07
CA SER A 233 2.25 13.80 -9.15
C SER A 233 2.88 12.39 -9.14
N MET A 234 3.25 11.91 -10.31
CA MET A 234 4.00 10.67 -10.53
C MET A 234 5.24 11.01 -11.37
N VAL A 235 6.42 10.84 -10.77
CA VAL A 235 7.71 11.06 -11.42
C VAL A 235 8.44 9.73 -11.53
N VAL A 236 9.14 9.53 -12.64
CA VAL A 236 9.94 8.33 -12.87
C VAL A 236 11.41 8.72 -12.99
N GLU A 237 12.24 8.06 -12.20
CA GLU A 237 13.70 8.14 -12.28
C GLU A 237 14.25 6.73 -12.57
N ARG A 238 15.39 6.65 -13.25
CA ARG A 238 16.07 5.39 -13.57
C ARG A 238 17.47 5.40 -12.99
N ASP A 239 17.86 4.27 -12.43
CA ASP A 239 19.18 4.04 -11.84
C ASP A 239 19.79 2.80 -12.51
N PRO A 240 20.75 2.95 -13.43
CA PRO A 240 21.34 1.82 -14.14
C PRO A 240 22.25 0.96 -13.23
N ASP A 241 22.73 1.51 -12.12
CA ASP A 241 23.69 0.85 -11.23
C ASP A 241 23.00 0.07 -10.09
N LEU A 242 21.70 0.30 -9.90
CA LEU A 242 20.90 -0.36 -8.90
C LEU A 242 20.18 -1.58 -9.47
N GLU A 243 20.71 -2.78 -9.19
CA GLU A 243 20.05 -4.03 -9.54
C GLU A 243 19.09 -4.51 -8.45
N LEU A 244 17.96 -5.09 -8.86
CA LEU A 244 16.99 -5.68 -7.94
C LEU A 244 17.21 -7.20 -7.85
N PRO A 245 17.17 -7.80 -6.65
CA PRO A 245 17.31 -9.25 -6.50
C PRO A 245 16.33 -10.04 -7.38
N GLY A 246 16.85 -10.97 -8.18
CA GLY A 246 16.09 -11.75 -9.17
C GLY A 246 15.89 -11.08 -10.53
N HIS A 247 16.54 -9.92 -10.74
CA HIS A 247 16.56 -9.17 -12.00
C HIS A 247 17.96 -8.63 -12.29
N GLU A 248 18.99 -9.44 -12.05
CA GLU A 248 20.39 -9.12 -12.28
C GLU A 248 20.64 -8.73 -13.75
N GLY A 249 21.54 -7.77 -14.00
CA GLY A 249 21.80 -7.22 -15.33
C GLY A 249 20.81 -6.18 -15.82
N TYR A 250 19.79 -5.83 -15.03
CA TYR A 250 18.89 -4.71 -15.27
C TYR A 250 19.05 -3.65 -14.18
N GLY A 251 18.95 -2.37 -14.57
CA GLY A 251 18.85 -1.27 -13.62
C GLY A 251 17.51 -1.25 -12.87
N CYS A 252 17.24 -0.17 -12.15
CA CYS A 252 16.02 0.02 -11.38
C CYS A 252 15.26 1.27 -11.84
N ILE A 253 13.96 1.12 -12.05
CA ILE A 253 12.99 2.20 -12.21
C ILE A 253 12.47 2.58 -10.83
N CYS A 254 12.70 3.83 -10.42
CA CYS A 254 12.13 4.43 -9.23
C CYS A 254 10.90 5.27 -9.60
N ILE A 255 9.72 4.85 -9.14
CA ILE A 255 8.46 5.58 -9.30
C ILE A 255 8.19 6.37 -8.03
N ILE A 256 8.06 7.69 -8.15
CA ILE A 256 7.90 8.61 -7.03
C ILE A 256 6.52 9.26 -7.15
N TYR A 257 5.69 8.98 -6.16
CA TYR A 257 4.40 9.63 -6.00
C TYR A 257 4.49 10.70 -4.93
N SER A 258 3.97 11.89 -5.21
CA SER A 258 3.88 12.98 -4.23
C SER A 258 2.51 13.64 -4.28
N PHE A 259 1.89 13.76 -3.10
CA PHE A 259 0.59 14.39 -2.90
C PHE A 259 0.71 15.44 -1.80
N PRO A 260 0.36 16.71 -2.06
CA PRO A 260 0.24 17.70 -1.00
C PRO A 260 -1.01 17.44 -0.14
N PRO A 261 -1.09 18.02 1.08
CA PRO A 261 -2.32 17.99 1.86
C PRO A 261 -3.44 18.74 1.15
N GLY A 262 -4.69 18.38 1.43
CA GLY A 262 -5.83 19.00 0.77
C GLY A 262 -7.16 18.75 1.46
N LEU A 263 -8.25 19.13 0.79
CA LEU A 263 -9.62 18.89 1.20
C LEU A 263 -10.23 17.80 0.33
N GLN A 264 -11.02 16.91 0.94
CA GLN A 264 -11.77 15.89 0.24
C GLN A 264 -12.79 16.52 -0.71
N ALA A 265 -12.63 16.26 -2.00
CA ALA A 265 -13.62 16.54 -3.04
C ALA A 265 -14.92 15.71 -2.88
N PRO A 266 -16.02 16.06 -3.58
CA PRO A 266 -17.33 15.39 -3.45
C PRO A 266 -17.33 13.87 -3.65
N GLU A 267 -16.38 13.33 -4.41
CA GLU A 267 -16.23 11.89 -4.68
C GLU A 267 -15.53 11.10 -3.55
N HIS A 268 -15.02 11.78 -2.52
CA HIS A 268 -14.34 11.14 -1.39
C HIS A 268 -15.32 10.86 -0.23
N PRO A 269 -14.95 10.00 0.74
CA PRO A 269 -15.85 9.58 1.81
C PRO A 269 -16.41 10.71 2.67
N ASN A 270 -15.63 11.76 2.92
CA ASN A 270 -16.03 12.88 3.78
C ASN A 270 -15.72 14.23 3.10
N PRO A 271 -16.55 14.69 2.15
CA PRO A 271 -16.31 15.93 1.42
C PRO A 271 -16.07 17.14 2.35
N GLY A 272 -15.10 17.99 2.00
CA GLY A 272 -14.67 19.14 2.79
C GLY A 272 -13.72 18.81 3.96
N VAL A 273 -13.59 17.54 4.35
CA VAL A 273 -12.65 17.13 5.42
C VAL A 273 -11.21 17.13 4.91
N ARG A 274 -10.28 17.60 5.74
CA ARG A 274 -8.84 17.60 5.42
C ARG A 274 -8.27 16.19 5.35
N TYR A 275 -7.33 16.00 4.43
CA TYR A 275 -6.40 14.87 4.43
C TYR A 275 -4.95 15.37 4.43
N PRO A 276 -4.02 14.67 5.10
CA PRO A 276 -2.60 14.99 5.03
C PRO A 276 -2.01 14.54 3.68
N GLY A 277 -0.97 15.25 3.25
CA GLY A 277 -0.18 14.85 2.08
C GLY A 277 0.66 13.59 2.33
N THR A 278 1.22 13.02 1.26
CA THR A 278 2.10 11.85 1.35
C THR A 278 3.08 11.78 0.18
N ASP A 279 4.26 11.22 0.42
CA ASP A 279 5.15 10.78 -0.64
C ASP A 279 5.41 9.29 -0.53
N ARG A 280 5.44 8.60 -1.67
CA ARG A 280 5.69 7.16 -1.75
C ARG A 280 6.64 6.87 -2.89
N VAL A 281 7.48 5.86 -2.69
CA VAL A 281 8.41 5.38 -3.71
C VAL A 281 8.14 3.90 -3.95
N ALA A 282 8.14 3.52 -5.22
CA ALA A 282 8.03 2.14 -5.66
C ALA A 282 9.14 1.80 -6.66
N TYR A 283 9.45 0.52 -6.79
CA TYR A 283 10.58 0.02 -7.56
C TYR A 283 10.15 -1.05 -8.56
N LEU A 284 10.59 -0.93 -9.81
CA LEU A 284 10.50 -1.95 -10.84
C LEU A 284 11.89 -2.21 -11.42
N PRO A 285 12.20 -3.41 -11.90
CA PRO A 285 13.40 -3.60 -12.70
C PRO A 285 13.29 -2.80 -14.01
N ASP A 286 14.36 -2.18 -14.48
CA ASP A 286 14.44 -1.50 -15.79
C ASP A 286 14.64 -2.54 -16.91
N SER A 287 13.75 -3.51 -16.94
CA SER A 287 13.68 -4.59 -17.91
C SER A 287 12.50 -4.35 -18.86
N PRO A 288 12.39 -5.11 -19.98
CA PRO A 288 11.22 -5.04 -20.85
C PRO A 288 9.91 -5.23 -20.08
N ASP A 289 9.87 -6.18 -19.16
CA ASP A 289 8.69 -6.51 -18.36
C ASP A 289 8.36 -5.40 -17.36
N GLY A 290 9.37 -4.86 -16.67
CA GLY A 290 9.17 -3.73 -15.76
C GLY A 290 8.71 -2.47 -16.48
N ASN A 291 9.21 -2.19 -17.69
CA ASN A 291 8.74 -1.06 -18.51
C ASN A 291 7.29 -1.25 -18.98
N ARG A 292 6.86 -2.49 -19.28
CA ARG A 292 5.43 -2.76 -19.57
C ARG A 292 4.56 -2.46 -18.36
N VAL A 293 4.93 -2.92 -17.17
CA VAL A 293 4.22 -2.61 -15.92
C VAL A 293 4.20 -1.11 -15.66
N LEU A 294 5.32 -0.40 -15.86
CA LEU A 294 5.39 1.05 -15.71
C LEU A 294 4.36 1.77 -16.60
N GLY A 295 4.23 1.36 -17.86
CA GLY A 295 3.24 1.92 -18.78
C GLY A 295 1.80 1.77 -18.27
N LEU A 296 1.47 0.59 -17.75
CA LEU A 296 0.16 0.34 -17.13
C LEU A 296 -0.04 1.17 -15.86
N LEU A 297 0.97 1.29 -15.00
CA LEU A 297 0.88 2.11 -13.78
C LEU A 297 0.69 3.60 -14.10
N ARG A 298 1.28 4.12 -15.19
CA ARG A 298 1.03 5.48 -15.66
C ARG A 298 -0.43 5.67 -16.06
N ARG A 299 -0.97 4.76 -16.89
CA ARG A 299 -2.40 4.77 -17.27
C ARG A 299 -3.31 4.70 -16.05
N ALA A 300 -3.00 3.83 -15.09
CA ALA A 300 -3.76 3.72 -13.84
C ALA A 300 -3.68 5.00 -13.00
N PHE A 301 -2.53 5.67 -12.95
CA PHE A 301 -2.37 6.95 -12.24
C PHE A 301 -3.18 8.07 -12.90
N GLU A 302 -3.13 8.18 -14.23
CA GLU A 302 -3.93 9.13 -15.03
C GLU A 302 -5.43 8.90 -14.82
N GLN A 303 -5.86 7.65 -14.72
CA GLN A 303 -7.25 7.27 -14.41
C GLN A 303 -7.58 7.36 -12.92
N ARG A 304 -6.70 7.92 -12.08
CA ARG A 304 -6.92 8.13 -10.63
C ARG A 304 -7.12 6.84 -9.83
N LEU A 305 -6.51 5.73 -10.26
CA LEU A 305 -6.72 4.37 -9.71
C LEU A 305 -5.63 3.88 -8.75
N ILE A 306 -4.45 4.51 -8.70
CA ILE A 306 -3.34 4.03 -7.84
C ILE A 306 -3.61 4.27 -6.36
N PHE A 307 -4.18 5.43 -6.04
CA PHE A 307 -4.50 5.84 -4.68
C PHE A 307 -5.99 6.11 -4.48
N THR A 308 -6.38 6.22 -3.22
CA THR A 308 -7.71 6.66 -2.78
C THR A 308 -7.58 7.42 -1.46
N ILE A 309 -8.66 8.07 -1.01
CA ILE A 309 -8.79 8.56 0.36
C ILE A 309 -9.65 7.57 1.14
N GLY A 310 -9.11 7.09 2.26
CA GLY A 310 -9.81 6.12 3.08
C GLY A 310 -9.16 5.90 4.44
N THR A 311 -9.22 4.66 4.90
CA THR A 311 -8.64 4.23 6.17
C THR A 311 -7.35 3.46 5.91
N SER A 312 -6.26 3.90 6.52
CA SER A 312 -4.98 3.20 6.45
C SER A 312 -5.05 1.86 7.17
N MET A 313 -4.82 0.76 6.45
CA MET A 313 -4.84 -0.59 7.02
C MET A 313 -3.74 -0.82 8.06
N THR A 314 -2.61 -0.12 7.96
CA THR A 314 -1.47 -0.32 8.86
C THR A 314 -1.55 0.51 10.13
N THR A 315 -2.19 1.67 10.08
CA THR A 315 -2.24 2.64 11.19
C THR A 315 -3.65 2.87 11.74
N GLY A 316 -4.69 2.44 11.03
CA GLY A 316 -6.09 2.71 11.36
C GLY A 316 -6.52 4.17 11.14
N MET A 317 -5.65 5.03 10.61
CA MET A 317 -5.99 6.45 10.41
C MET A 317 -6.99 6.62 9.27
N HIS A 318 -8.08 7.34 9.53
CA HIS A 318 -9.09 7.74 8.54
C HIS A 318 -8.69 9.04 7.82
N ASN A 319 -9.33 9.33 6.70
CA ASN A 319 -9.15 10.56 5.93
C ASN A 319 -7.69 10.76 5.46
N VAL A 320 -7.04 9.67 5.04
CA VAL A 320 -5.66 9.70 4.54
C VAL A 320 -5.56 9.07 3.16
N ILE A 321 -4.51 9.44 2.43
CA ILE A 321 -4.20 8.86 1.13
C ILE A 321 -3.61 7.45 1.31
N THR A 322 -4.29 6.45 0.76
CA THR A 322 -3.91 5.04 0.82
C THR A 322 -3.77 4.45 -0.58
N TRP A 323 -3.01 3.35 -0.70
CA TRP A 323 -3.01 2.52 -1.92
C TRP A 323 -4.43 2.01 -2.21
N ASN A 324 -4.74 1.75 -3.48
CA ASN A 324 -6.06 1.34 -3.96
C ASN A 324 -6.02 0.00 -4.72
N ASP A 325 -5.60 -1.05 -4.01
CA ASP A 325 -5.52 -2.45 -4.46
C ASP A 325 -4.60 -2.74 -5.65
N ILE A 326 -3.71 -1.82 -6.00
CA ILE A 326 -2.62 -2.07 -6.95
C ILE A 326 -1.33 -2.10 -6.13
N HIS A 327 -0.78 -3.29 -5.93
CA HIS A 327 0.38 -3.48 -5.07
C HIS A 327 1.64 -2.93 -5.73
N HIS A 328 2.42 -2.22 -4.92
CA HIS A 328 3.70 -1.65 -5.33
C HIS A 328 4.83 -2.23 -4.49
N LYS A 329 5.99 -2.40 -5.10
CA LYS A 329 7.22 -2.76 -4.39
C LYS A 329 7.84 -1.53 -3.76
N THR A 330 7.63 -1.33 -2.46
CA THR A 330 8.15 -0.18 -1.70
C THR A 330 9.50 -0.45 -1.03
N SER A 331 10.05 -1.65 -1.21
CA SER A 331 11.38 -2.06 -0.75
C SER A 331 12.10 -2.74 -1.91
N ILE A 332 13.42 -2.63 -1.98
CA ILE A 332 14.21 -3.36 -2.98
C ILE A 332 14.75 -4.70 -2.43
N TRP A 333 14.43 -5.03 -1.18
CA TRP A 333 14.83 -6.27 -0.49
C TRP A 333 13.74 -6.78 0.47
N GLY A 334 13.94 -7.99 1.00
CA GLY A 334 13.07 -8.62 2.02
C GLY A 334 11.88 -9.39 1.43
N GLY A 335 11.84 -9.53 0.10
CA GLY A 335 10.84 -10.30 -0.62
C GLY A 335 9.40 -9.83 -0.40
N PRO A 336 8.41 -10.67 -0.74
CA PRO A 336 6.99 -10.27 -0.73
C PRO A 336 6.50 -9.74 0.63
N ARG A 337 6.97 -10.34 1.74
CA ARG A 337 6.58 -9.96 3.11
C ARG A 337 6.99 -8.54 3.51
N CYS A 338 8.03 -8.02 2.88
CA CYS A 338 8.51 -6.66 3.09
C CYS A 338 8.13 -5.73 1.93
N PHE A 339 7.20 -6.14 1.06
CA PHE A 339 6.85 -5.42 -0.16
C PHE A 339 8.08 -5.14 -1.04
N GLY A 340 9.00 -6.10 -1.12
CA GLY A 340 10.23 -5.97 -1.89
C GLY A 340 10.63 -7.21 -2.67
N TYR A 341 11.90 -7.24 -3.07
CA TYR A 341 12.49 -8.27 -3.94
C TYR A 341 13.41 -9.22 -3.13
N PRO A 342 13.72 -10.43 -3.63
CA PRO A 342 13.18 -11.04 -4.84
C PRO A 342 11.71 -11.42 -4.68
N ASP A 343 10.93 -11.29 -5.75
CA ASP A 343 9.53 -11.75 -5.79
C ASP A 343 9.16 -12.15 -7.23
N PRO A 344 9.36 -13.43 -7.60
CA PRO A 344 9.16 -13.89 -8.97
C PRO A 344 7.69 -13.81 -9.42
N THR A 345 6.75 -13.66 -8.48
CA THR A 345 5.30 -13.61 -8.79
C THR A 345 4.76 -12.19 -8.96
N TYR A 346 5.56 -11.17 -8.67
CA TYR A 346 5.06 -9.79 -8.58
C TYR A 346 4.52 -9.26 -9.90
N THR A 347 5.26 -9.41 -11.01
CA THR A 347 4.85 -8.90 -12.33
C THR A 347 3.50 -9.47 -12.76
N VAL A 348 3.28 -10.77 -12.56
CA VAL A 348 2.00 -11.41 -12.88
C VAL A 348 0.87 -10.82 -12.03
N ARG A 349 1.06 -10.78 -10.71
CA ARG A 349 0.02 -10.28 -9.79
C ARG A 349 -0.33 -8.82 -10.06
N VAL A 350 0.65 -7.92 -10.22
CA VAL A 350 0.36 -6.51 -10.44
C VAL A 350 -0.34 -6.27 -11.78
N THR A 351 0.02 -7.04 -12.83
CA THR A 351 -0.68 -6.99 -14.11
C THR A 351 -2.13 -7.49 -13.99
N GLU A 352 -2.39 -8.52 -13.19
CA GLU A 352 -3.76 -8.98 -12.91
C GLU A 352 -4.57 -7.94 -12.15
N GLU A 353 -4.01 -7.34 -11.10
CA GLU A 353 -4.63 -6.25 -10.33
C GLU A 353 -4.97 -5.04 -11.21
N LEU A 354 -4.07 -4.67 -12.12
CA LEU A 354 -4.30 -3.61 -13.11
C LEU A 354 -5.42 -3.99 -14.07
N ARG A 355 -5.44 -5.23 -14.58
CA ARG A 355 -6.49 -5.74 -15.47
C ARG A 355 -7.86 -5.75 -14.79
N GLU A 356 -7.94 -6.11 -13.50
CA GLU A 356 -9.18 -6.06 -12.72
C GLU A 356 -9.72 -4.63 -12.58
N LYS A 357 -8.83 -3.63 -12.63
CA LYS A 357 -9.19 -2.20 -12.65
C LYS A 357 -9.45 -1.67 -14.07
N GLY A 358 -9.44 -2.54 -15.09
CA GLY A 358 -9.66 -2.18 -16.50
C GLY A 358 -8.44 -1.58 -17.20
N ILE A 359 -7.24 -1.74 -16.64
CA ILE A 359 -5.98 -1.27 -17.22
C ILE A 359 -5.27 -2.44 -17.88
N THR A 360 -5.39 -2.53 -19.20
CA THR A 360 -4.70 -3.53 -20.04
C THR A 360 -3.68 -2.85 -20.96
N ALA A 361 -2.86 -3.61 -21.68
CA ALA A 361 -1.84 -3.06 -22.59
C ALA A 361 -2.45 -2.54 -23.91
N ASP A 362 -3.66 -2.99 -24.19
CA ASP A 362 -4.48 -2.73 -25.38
C ASP A 362 -5.05 -1.30 -25.44
#